data_AF-A0A944WSP7-F1
#
_entry.id   AF-A0A944WSP7-F1
#
_cell.length_a   1.000
_cell.length_b   1.000
_cell.length_c   1.000
_cell.angle_alpha   90.00
_cell.angle_beta   90.00
_cell.angle_gamma   90.00
#
_symmetry.space_group_name_H-M   'P 1'
#
loop_
_entity.id
_entity.type
_entity.pdbx_description
1 polymer ?
#
loop_
_entity_poly.entity_id
_entity_poly.type
_entity_poly.pdbx_seq_one_letter_code
_entity_poly.pdbx_strand_id
1 'polypeptide(L)'
;MDKASSDDNQDQLPFAAAVYSRSTEDRKALATFTATLRAKGVRVGGLLQEELVDGGGCRMGIDLVDVETGSRFPINRPSKENLESKTCSMNTNVLADSTEALRRAIEDKVDLIVLEKFGEQEQNGGGLNDEILNAIAENIPLLIAVPETALELWTERSGGLGANLDHNVDSFQTWWKDIDPG
;
A
#
# COMPACT_ATOMS: atom_id res chain seq x y z
N MET A 1 -46.53 14.77 -4.61
CA MET A 1 -45.92 13.59 -5.26
C MET A 1 -44.42 13.74 -5.20
N ASP A 2 -43.92 13.42 -4.02
CA ASP A 2 -42.66 12.78 -3.64
C ASP A 2 -41.53 12.77 -4.67
N LYS A 3 -40.52 13.59 -4.37
CA LYS A 3 -39.17 13.53 -4.90
C LYS A 3 -38.48 12.38 -4.17
N ALA A 4 -38.17 11.29 -4.87
CA ALA A 4 -37.25 10.29 -4.37
C ALA A 4 -35.88 10.96 -4.18
N SER A 5 -35.51 11.26 -2.94
CA SER A 5 -34.11 11.41 -2.57
C SER A 5 -33.48 10.03 -2.69
N SER A 6 -32.79 9.79 -3.79
CA SER A 6 -31.73 8.79 -3.82
C SER A 6 -30.55 9.39 -3.06
N ASP A 7 -30.59 9.26 -1.73
CA ASP A 7 -29.36 9.28 -0.92
C ASP A 7 -28.63 7.95 -1.18
N ASP A 8 -28.01 7.84 -2.36
CA ASP A 8 -26.96 6.86 -2.64
C ASP A 8 -25.66 7.38 -2.02
N ASN A 9 -25.65 7.60 -0.70
CA ASN A 9 -24.39 7.67 0.02
C ASN A 9 -23.95 6.21 0.22
N GLN A 10 -23.44 5.59 -0.85
CA GLN A 10 -22.77 4.31 -0.72
C GLN A 10 -21.66 4.53 0.31
N ASP A 11 -21.79 3.88 1.47
CA ASP A 11 -20.81 3.92 2.54
C ASP A 11 -19.45 3.51 1.95
N GLN A 12 -18.66 4.49 1.53
CA GLN A 12 -17.31 4.23 1.07
C GLN A 12 -16.57 3.66 2.26
N LEU A 13 -16.20 2.39 2.14
CA LEU A 13 -15.38 1.73 3.13
C LEU A 13 -14.07 2.52 3.26
N PRO A 14 -13.43 2.53 4.44
CA PRO A 14 -12.27 3.38 4.72
C PRO A 14 -10.99 2.88 4.03
N PHE A 15 -11.08 2.36 2.81
CA PHE A 15 -9.94 1.97 2.01
C PHE A 15 -9.89 2.66 0.65
N ALA A 16 -8.67 2.89 0.18
CA ALA A 16 -8.41 3.58 -1.07
C ALA A 16 -7.23 2.98 -1.83
N ALA A 17 -7.34 3.00 -3.16
CA ALA A 17 -6.25 2.72 -4.08
C ALA A 17 -5.56 4.02 -4.51
N ALA A 18 -4.28 4.15 -4.20
CA ALA A 18 -3.40 5.19 -4.74
C ALA A 18 -2.89 4.77 -6.14
N VAL A 19 -3.59 5.21 -7.18
CA VAL A 19 -3.36 4.75 -8.56
C VAL A 19 -2.16 5.45 -9.18
N TYR A 20 -1.16 4.66 -9.61
CA TYR A 20 0.03 5.19 -10.28
C TYR A 20 0.29 4.55 -11.64
N SER A 21 0.91 5.33 -12.53
CA SER A 21 1.36 4.89 -13.84
C SER A 21 2.87 5.09 -13.99
N ARG A 22 3.41 4.92 -15.20
CA ARG A 22 4.82 5.26 -15.49
C ARG A 22 5.06 6.78 -15.42
N SER A 23 4.03 7.57 -15.67
CA SER A 23 4.09 9.04 -15.71
C SER A 23 3.91 9.68 -14.34
N THR A 24 3.59 8.90 -13.29
CA THR A 24 3.48 9.41 -11.92
C THR A 24 4.84 9.92 -11.45
N GLU A 25 4.90 11.23 -11.19
CA GLU A 25 6.12 11.94 -10.77
C GLU A 25 6.41 11.73 -9.29
N ASP A 26 5.38 11.77 -8.43
CA ASP A 26 5.55 11.66 -6.98
C ASP A 26 5.53 10.21 -6.49
N ARG A 27 6.60 9.49 -6.82
CA ARG A 27 6.84 8.12 -6.33
C ARG A 27 6.95 8.02 -4.81
N LYS A 28 7.17 9.14 -4.10
CA LYS A 28 7.37 9.19 -2.65
C LYS A 28 6.15 9.71 -1.90
N ALA A 29 5.03 9.94 -2.59
CA ALA A 29 3.82 10.50 -1.99
C ALA A 29 3.37 9.69 -0.78
N LEU A 30 3.35 8.36 -0.92
CA LEU A 30 2.88 7.44 0.10
C LEU A 30 3.74 7.49 1.37
N ALA A 31 5.07 7.47 1.20
CA ALA A 31 6.02 7.63 2.29
C ALA A 31 5.95 9.01 2.95
N THR A 32 5.80 10.07 2.16
CA THR A 32 5.68 11.46 2.66
C THR A 32 4.41 11.65 3.47
N PHE A 33 3.29 11.13 2.98
CA PHE A 33 2.01 11.14 3.67
C PHE A 33 2.08 10.36 4.99
N THR A 34 2.64 9.14 4.96
CA THR A 34 2.86 8.31 6.15
C THR A 34 3.69 9.03 7.21
N ALA A 35 4.82 9.62 6.82
CA ALA A 35 5.67 10.38 7.74
C ALA A 35 4.93 11.58 8.33
N THR A 36 4.11 12.27 7.54
CA THR A 36 3.32 13.42 7.97
C THR A 36 2.27 13.04 9.01
N LEU A 37 1.57 11.92 8.84
CA LEU A 37 0.58 11.43 9.81
C LEU A 37 1.25 10.97 11.11
N ARG A 38 2.35 10.23 11.02
CA ARG A 38 3.11 9.80 12.21
C ARG A 38 3.64 10.97 13.02
N ALA A 39 4.10 12.04 12.35
CA ALA A 39 4.52 13.27 13.02
C ALA A 39 3.38 13.97 13.79
N LYS A 40 2.12 13.69 13.43
CA LYS A 40 0.92 14.16 14.13
C LYS A 40 0.42 13.19 15.22
N GLY A 41 1.11 12.07 15.43
CA GLY A 41 0.76 11.08 16.45
C GLY A 41 -0.22 9.99 15.99
N VAL A 42 -0.57 9.95 14.69
CA VAL A 42 -1.38 8.88 14.12
C VAL A 42 -0.58 7.57 14.13
N ARG A 43 -1.18 6.49 14.62
CA ARG A 43 -0.58 5.15 14.58
C ARG A 43 -0.75 4.61 13.16
N VAL A 44 0.33 4.66 12.40
CA VAL A 44 0.36 4.13 11.03
C VAL A 44 1.17 2.84 11.01
N GLY A 45 0.57 1.76 10.51
CA GLY A 45 1.21 0.48 10.27
C GLY A 45 1.29 0.16 8.77
N GLY A 46 1.90 -0.98 8.44
CA GLY A 46 2.01 -1.47 7.08
C GLY A 46 3.43 -1.41 6.51
N LEU A 47 3.53 -1.38 5.19
CA LEU A 47 4.75 -1.71 4.45
C LEU A 47 4.96 -0.74 3.29
N LEU A 48 6.10 -0.04 3.30
CA LEU A 48 6.53 0.87 2.24
C LEU A 48 7.73 0.32 1.47
N GLN A 49 7.95 0.74 0.24
CA GLN A 49 9.14 0.34 -0.52
C GLN A 49 10.18 1.47 -0.52
N GLU A 50 11.42 1.11 -0.22
CA GLU A 50 12.55 2.03 -0.33
C GLU A 50 13.57 1.52 -1.35
N GLU A 51 13.91 2.40 -2.30
CA GLU A 51 14.99 2.14 -3.23
C GLU A 51 16.33 2.36 -2.55
N LEU A 52 17.18 1.33 -2.58
CA LEU A 52 18.57 1.46 -2.20
C LEU A 52 19.35 1.99 -3.40
N VAL A 53 20.03 3.12 -3.23
CA VAL A 53 20.92 3.70 -4.24
C VAL A 53 22.35 3.77 -3.70
N ASP A 54 23.33 3.57 -4.57
CA ASP A 54 24.73 3.80 -4.21
C ASP A 54 25.08 5.30 -4.18
N GLY A 55 26.32 5.63 -3.81
CA GLY A 55 26.82 7.01 -3.79
C GLY A 55 26.83 7.72 -5.16
N GLY A 56 26.61 6.99 -6.25
CA GLY A 56 26.47 7.52 -7.61
C GLY A 56 25.02 7.59 -8.10
N GLY A 57 24.03 7.21 -7.28
CA GLY A 57 22.62 7.19 -7.64
C GLY A 57 22.18 5.95 -8.42
N CYS A 58 23.03 4.92 -8.54
CA CYS A 58 22.65 3.66 -9.17
C CYS A 58 21.78 2.85 -8.22
N ARG A 59 20.64 2.33 -8.72
CA ARG A 59 19.75 1.47 -7.92
C ARG A 59 20.44 0.14 -7.61
N MET A 60 20.72 -0.07 -6.34
CA MET A 60 21.32 -1.27 -5.76
C MET A 60 20.30 -2.32 -5.34
N GLY A 61 19.06 -1.91 -5.10
CA GLY A 61 18.01 -2.82 -4.67
C GLY A 61 16.75 -2.10 -4.24
N ILE A 62 15.79 -2.88 -3.77
CA ILE A 62 14.55 -2.40 -3.15
C ILE A 62 14.37 -3.20 -1.86
N ASP A 63 14.18 -2.49 -0.76
CA ASP A 63 13.78 -3.05 0.52
C ASP A 63 12.31 -2.71 0.76
N LEU A 64 11.58 -3.64 1.38
CA LEU A 64 10.29 -3.36 1.99
C LEU A 64 10.53 -2.94 3.45
N VAL A 65 9.85 -1.91 3.91
CA VAL A 65 10.09 -1.29 5.22
C VAL A 65 8.80 -1.34 6.02
N ASP A 66 8.85 -1.99 7.18
CA ASP A 66 7.80 -1.92 8.19
C ASP A 66 7.71 -0.48 8.73
N VAL A 67 6.54 0.14 8.55
CA VAL A 67 6.30 1.55 8.91
C VAL A 67 6.44 1.78 10.41
N GLU A 68 6.03 0.81 11.22
CA GLU A 68 6.02 0.91 12.67
C GLU A 68 7.44 0.74 13.22
N THR A 69 8.07 -0.38 12.89
CA THR A 69 9.35 -0.79 13.49
C THR A 69 10.57 -0.24 12.75
N GLY A 70 10.42 0.16 11.48
CA GLY A 70 11.53 0.52 10.60
C GLY A 70 12.34 -0.69 10.11
N SER A 71 11.88 -1.91 10.39
CA SER A 71 12.52 -3.14 9.92
C SER A 71 12.55 -3.19 8.41
N ARG A 72 13.69 -3.60 7.84
CA ARG A 72 13.91 -3.64 6.39
C ARG A 72 14.03 -5.07 5.90
N PHE A 73 13.23 -5.44 4.91
CA PHE A 73 13.19 -6.75 4.28
C PHE A 73 13.63 -6.64 2.82
N PRO A 74 14.74 -7.26 2.42
CA PRO A 74 15.25 -7.12 1.05
C PRO A 74 14.40 -7.90 0.04
N ILE A 75 13.47 -7.23 -0.63
CA ILE A 75 12.63 -7.85 -1.67
C ILE A 75 13.37 -8.00 -3.00
N ASN A 76 14.33 -7.12 -3.30
CA ASN A 76 15.16 -7.21 -4.50
C ASN A 76 16.58 -6.71 -4.23
N ARG A 77 17.56 -7.60 -4.27
CA ARG A 77 19.00 -7.26 -4.22
C ARG A 77 19.72 -8.02 -5.33
N PRO A 78 19.80 -7.47 -6.56
CA PRO A 78 20.50 -8.15 -7.64
C PRO A 78 21.98 -8.34 -7.27
N SER A 79 22.41 -9.59 -7.10
CA SER A 79 23.83 -9.94 -7.10
C SER A 79 24.32 -10.03 -8.56
N LYS A 80 25.64 -9.94 -8.79
CA LYS A 80 26.21 -10.14 -10.14
C LYS A 80 25.76 -11.47 -10.76
N GLU A 81 25.71 -12.53 -9.97
CA GLU A 81 25.29 -13.86 -10.39
C GLU A 81 23.78 -13.94 -10.76
N ASN A 82 22.93 -13.19 -10.04
CA ASN A 82 21.48 -13.09 -10.33
C ASN A 82 21.18 -12.29 -11.61
N LEU A 83 21.99 -11.27 -11.91
CA LEU A 83 21.89 -10.48 -13.15
C LEU A 83 22.27 -11.31 -14.38
N GLU A 84 23.27 -12.18 -14.25
CA GLU A 84 23.71 -13.08 -15.32
C GLU A 84 22.72 -14.24 -15.55
N SER A 85 22.02 -14.69 -14.49
CA SER A 85 21.14 -15.86 -14.54
C SER A 85 19.64 -15.54 -14.75
N LYS A 86 19.23 -14.25 -14.80
CA LYS A 86 17.82 -13.78 -14.86
C LYS A 86 16.88 -14.44 -13.84
N THR A 87 17.41 -14.98 -12.75
CA THR A 87 16.63 -15.72 -11.77
C THR A 87 16.35 -14.77 -10.62
N CYS A 88 15.16 -14.17 -10.60
CA CYS A 88 14.69 -13.41 -9.44
C CYS A 88 14.19 -14.43 -8.41
N SER A 89 15.08 -14.90 -7.53
CA SER A 89 14.67 -15.78 -6.43
C SER A 89 13.87 -14.95 -5.43
N MET A 90 12.55 -15.17 -5.39
CA MET A 90 11.72 -14.63 -4.32
C MET A 90 12.15 -15.24 -2.99
N ASN A 91 12.58 -14.39 -2.07
CA ASN A 91 12.93 -14.81 -0.72
C ASN A 91 11.62 -15.08 0.05
N THR A 92 11.27 -16.35 0.26
CA THR A 92 10.07 -16.77 1.02
C THR A 92 10.02 -16.17 2.43
N ASN A 93 11.18 -15.88 3.02
CA ASN A 93 11.28 -15.21 4.31
C ASN A 93 10.70 -13.79 4.29
N VAL A 94 10.91 -13.06 3.18
CA VAL A 94 10.42 -11.68 3.08
C VAL A 94 8.90 -11.64 3.03
N LEU A 95 8.26 -12.62 2.37
CA LEU A 95 6.80 -12.73 2.39
C LEU A 95 6.28 -12.99 3.81
N ALA A 96 6.87 -13.95 4.53
CA ALA A 96 6.48 -14.24 5.91
C ALA A 96 6.63 -13.02 6.83
N ASP A 97 7.77 -12.33 6.75
CA ASP A 97 8.03 -11.12 7.55
C ASP A 97 7.04 -9.98 7.23
N SER A 98 6.68 -9.83 5.95
CA SER A 98 5.70 -8.84 5.47
C SER A 98 4.30 -9.16 5.99
N THR A 99 3.88 -10.43 5.88
CA THR A 99 2.60 -10.90 6.41
C THR A 99 2.51 -10.65 7.91
N GLU A 100 3.56 -10.95 8.67
CA GLU A 100 3.60 -10.70 10.12
C GLU A 100 3.50 -9.21 10.46
N ALA A 101 4.17 -8.33 9.70
CA ALA A 101 4.05 -6.89 9.91
C ALA A 101 2.62 -6.39 9.70
N LEU A 102 1.95 -6.88 8.64
CA LEU A 102 0.57 -6.50 8.36
C LEU A 102 -0.42 -7.08 9.39
N ARG A 103 -0.20 -8.31 9.85
CA ARG A 103 -1.00 -8.93 10.92
C ARG A 103 -0.91 -8.16 12.23
N ARG A 104 0.30 -7.77 12.65
CA ARG A 104 0.49 -6.93 13.84
C ARG A 104 -0.29 -5.62 13.73
N ALA A 105 -0.19 -4.93 12.60
CA ALA A 105 -0.93 -3.69 12.38
C ALA A 105 -2.46 -3.87 12.51
N ILE A 106 -2.99 -5.01 12.02
CA ILE A 106 -4.40 -5.36 12.15
C ILE A 106 -4.75 -5.66 13.61
N GLU A 107 -3.97 -6.49 14.29
CA GLU A 107 -4.17 -6.88 15.70
C GLU A 107 -4.13 -5.68 16.65
N ASP A 108 -3.17 -4.77 16.44
CA ASP A 108 -2.99 -3.54 17.22
C ASP A 108 -4.02 -2.45 16.88
N LYS A 109 -4.87 -2.72 15.88
CA LYS A 109 -5.89 -1.80 15.36
C LYS A 109 -5.32 -0.41 15.16
N VAL A 110 -4.26 -0.33 14.35
CA VAL A 110 -3.65 0.96 13.98
C VAL A 110 -4.70 1.86 13.34
N ASP A 111 -4.45 3.17 13.37
CA ASP A 111 -5.39 4.15 12.86
C ASP A 111 -5.40 4.15 11.32
N LEU A 112 -4.29 3.74 10.69
CA LEU A 112 -4.16 3.59 9.24
C LEU A 112 -3.13 2.51 8.89
N ILE A 113 -3.46 1.69 7.89
CA ILE A 113 -2.53 0.79 7.21
C ILE A 113 -2.15 1.39 5.86
N VAL A 114 -0.86 1.35 5.53
CA VAL A 114 -0.35 1.80 4.23
C VAL A 114 0.43 0.68 3.55
N LEU A 115 0.17 0.43 2.27
CA LEU A 115 0.83 -0.63 1.50
C LEU A 115 1.38 -0.14 0.16
N GLU A 116 2.67 -0.31 -0.03
CA GLU A 116 3.37 0.06 -1.26
C GLU A 116 3.45 -1.13 -2.21
N LYS A 117 2.34 -1.29 -2.95
CA LYS A 117 2.16 -2.01 -4.22
C LYS A 117 1.40 -3.34 -4.16
N PHE A 118 0.28 -3.36 -4.89
CA PHE A 118 -0.37 -4.55 -5.43
C PHE A 118 0.42 -5.10 -6.64
N GLY A 119 1.36 -6.01 -6.38
CA GLY A 119 2.32 -6.55 -7.34
C GLY A 119 1.83 -7.77 -8.12
N GLU A 120 2.72 -8.39 -8.90
CA GLU A 120 2.39 -9.56 -9.73
C GLU A 120 1.93 -10.76 -8.88
N GLN A 121 2.49 -10.94 -7.68
CA GLN A 121 2.06 -12.00 -6.76
C GLN A 121 0.62 -11.76 -6.28
N GLU A 122 0.31 -10.52 -5.92
CA GLU A 122 -1.02 -10.14 -5.48
C GLU A 122 -2.03 -10.27 -6.63
N GLN A 123 -1.64 -9.89 -7.85
CA GLN A 123 -2.48 -10.08 -9.04
C GLN A 123 -2.79 -11.57 -9.30
N ASN A 124 -1.85 -12.47 -9.02
CA ASN A 124 -2.03 -13.92 -9.17
C ASN A 124 -2.73 -14.60 -7.98
N GLY A 125 -3.16 -13.84 -6.95
CA GLY A 125 -3.86 -14.40 -5.78
C GLY A 125 -2.96 -14.86 -4.64
N GLY A 126 -1.66 -14.63 -4.73
CA GLY A 126 -0.71 -14.84 -3.63
C GLY A 126 -0.36 -13.53 -2.92
N GLY A 127 0.78 -13.49 -2.24
CA GLY A 127 1.29 -12.28 -1.60
C GLY A 127 0.47 -11.88 -0.38
N LEU A 128 0.17 -10.58 -0.26
CA LEU A 128 -0.51 -9.99 0.90
C LEU A 128 -2.04 -9.87 0.75
N ASN A 129 -2.65 -10.53 -0.25
CA ASN A 129 -4.09 -10.40 -0.53
C ASN A 129 -4.98 -10.72 0.67
N ASP A 130 -4.72 -11.84 1.34
CA ASP A 130 -5.57 -12.30 2.44
C ASP A 130 -5.51 -11.30 3.59
N GLU A 131 -4.33 -10.78 3.92
CA GLU A 131 -4.17 -9.75 4.93
C GLU A 131 -4.77 -8.40 4.51
N ILE A 132 -4.71 -8.02 3.23
CA ILE A 132 -5.37 -6.82 2.70
C ILE A 132 -6.90 -6.91 2.89
N LEU A 133 -7.49 -8.04 2.48
CA LEU A 133 -8.93 -8.26 2.62
C LEU A 133 -9.33 -8.37 4.09
N ASN A 134 -8.47 -8.92 4.95
CA ASN A 134 -8.69 -8.97 6.38
C ASN A 134 -8.71 -7.56 7.01
N ALA A 135 -7.78 -6.67 6.62
CA ALA A 135 -7.78 -5.28 7.08
C ALA A 135 -9.08 -4.55 6.69
N ILE A 136 -9.55 -4.78 5.45
CA ILE A 136 -10.83 -4.23 4.96
C ILE A 136 -12.00 -4.80 5.78
N ALA A 137 -12.02 -6.11 6.04
CA ALA A 137 -13.08 -6.77 6.81
C ALA A 137 -13.13 -6.31 8.27
N GLU A 138 -11.98 -6.03 8.88
CA GLU A 138 -11.85 -5.44 10.22
C GLU A 138 -12.15 -3.93 10.25
N ASN A 139 -12.49 -3.34 9.09
CA ASN A 139 -12.82 -1.92 8.93
C ASN A 139 -11.68 -0.97 9.36
N ILE A 140 -10.43 -1.42 9.20
CA ILE A 140 -9.24 -0.61 9.47
C ILE A 140 -8.94 0.23 8.25
N PRO A 141 -8.71 1.54 8.39
CA PRO A 141 -8.39 2.37 7.24
C PRO A 141 -7.17 1.86 6.48
N LEU A 142 -7.25 1.79 5.15
CA LEU A 142 -6.21 1.20 4.30
C LEU A 142 -5.94 2.03 3.05
N LEU A 143 -4.70 2.46 2.85
CA LEU A 143 -4.24 3.08 1.61
C LEU A 143 -3.22 2.18 0.91
N ILE A 144 -3.56 1.67 -0.28
CA ILE A 144 -2.70 0.77 -1.05
C ILE A 144 -2.31 1.38 -2.40
N ALA A 145 -1.03 1.36 -2.75
CA ALA A 145 -0.59 1.74 -4.08
C ALA A 145 -0.95 0.67 -5.11
N VAL A 146 -1.65 1.06 -6.18
CA VAL A 146 -2.09 0.15 -7.24
C VAL A 146 -1.60 0.67 -8.58
N PRO A 147 -0.87 -0.13 -9.39
CA PRO A 147 -0.54 0.30 -10.74
C PRO A 147 -1.81 0.38 -11.59
N GLU A 148 -1.94 1.39 -12.43
CA GLU A 148 -3.10 1.60 -13.32
C GLU A 148 -3.46 0.33 -14.13
N THR A 149 -2.45 -0.42 -14.56
CA THR A 149 -2.62 -1.68 -15.31
C THR A 149 -3.26 -2.81 -14.49
N ALA A 150 -3.29 -2.70 -13.15
CA ALA A 150 -3.90 -3.68 -12.25
C ALA A 150 -5.15 -3.12 -11.55
N LEU A 151 -5.59 -1.91 -11.89
CA LEU A 151 -6.72 -1.26 -11.24
C LEU A 151 -8.03 -2.04 -11.44
N GLU A 152 -8.26 -2.58 -12.63
CA GLU A 152 -9.44 -3.39 -12.92
C GLU A 152 -9.50 -4.63 -12.02
N LEU A 153 -8.39 -5.36 -11.90
CA LEU A 153 -8.28 -6.53 -11.03
C LEU A 153 -8.41 -6.18 -9.55
N TRP A 154 -7.84 -5.05 -9.12
CA TRP A 154 -8.04 -4.54 -7.76
C TRP A 154 -9.52 -4.24 -7.49
N THR A 155 -10.20 -3.59 -8.44
CA THR A 155 -11.62 -3.24 -8.36
C THR A 155 -12.48 -4.49 -8.25
N GLU A 156 -12.22 -5.51 -9.08
CA GLU A 156 -12.91 -6.80 -9.02
C GLU A 156 -12.75 -7.46 -7.65
N ARG A 157 -11.53 -7.50 -7.11
CA ARG A 157 -11.23 -8.16 -5.82
C ARG A 157 -11.79 -7.43 -4.61
N SER A 158 -11.73 -6.11 -4.63
CA SER A 158 -12.24 -5.26 -3.55
C SER A 158 -13.76 -5.01 -3.66
N GLY A 159 -14.42 -5.56 -4.67
CA GLY A 159 -15.84 -5.34 -4.96
C GLY A 159 -16.16 -3.91 -5.40
N GLY A 160 -15.15 -3.11 -5.75
CA GLY A 160 -15.31 -1.71 -6.18
C GLY A 160 -15.77 -0.76 -5.09
N LEU A 161 -15.63 -1.14 -3.81
CA LEU A 161 -16.14 -0.38 -2.66
C LEU A 161 -15.17 0.70 -2.17
N GLY A 162 -13.91 0.67 -2.59
CA GLY A 162 -12.88 1.62 -2.18
C GLY A 162 -12.77 2.81 -3.11
N ALA A 163 -12.22 3.90 -2.58
CA ALA A 163 -11.93 5.09 -3.39
C ALA A 163 -10.72 4.85 -4.32
N ASN A 164 -10.73 5.45 -5.51
CA ASN A 164 -9.57 5.51 -6.38
C ASN A 164 -9.01 6.94 -6.32
N LEU A 165 -7.77 7.07 -5.86
CA LEU A 165 -7.10 8.34 -5.64
C LEU A 165 -5.96 8.50 -6.64
N ASP A 166 -5.72 9.74 -7.06
CA ASP A 166 -4.46 10.09 -7.70
C ASP A 166 -3.30 9.84 -6.72
N HIS A 167 -2.19 9.32 -7.23
CA HIS A 167 -1.01 9.05 -6.41
C HIS A 167 -0.22 10.33 -6.12
N ASN A 168 -0.74 11.15 -5.21
CA ASN A 168 -0.10 12.35 -4.70
C ASN A 168 -0.54 12.63 -3.24
N VAL A 169 0.25 13.42 -2.51
CA VAL A 169 0.01 13.70 -1.09
C VAL A 169 -1.32 14.43 -0.84
N ASP A 170 -1.72 15.37 -1.71
CA ASP A 170 -2.93 16.18 -1.53
C ASP A 170 -4.20 15.32 -1.58
N SER A 171 -4.26 14.37 -2.53
CA SER A 171 -5.35 13.41 -2.66
C SER A 171 -5.42 12.50 -1.42
N PHE A 172 -4.29 12.03 -0.90
CA PHE A 172 -4.26 11.19 0.31
C PHE A 172 -4.71 11.95 1.55
N GLN A 173 -4.28 13.20 1.69
CA GLN A 173 -4.69 14.04 2.81
C GLN A 173 -6.18 14.41 2.78
N THR A 174 -6.73 14.62 1.59
CA THR A 174 -8.17 14.90 1.42
C THR A 174 -8.98 13.69 1.85
N TRP A 175 -8.67 12.52 1.28
CA TRP A 175 -9.29 11.26 1.65
C TRP A 175 -9.21 10.97 3.15
N TRP A 176 -8.03 11.14 3.76
CA TRP A 176 -7.85 10.90 5.20
C TRP A 176 -8.76 11.78 6.07
N LYS A 177 -8.91 13.06 5.73
CA LYS A 177 -9.80 13.98 6.48
C LYS A 177 -11.27 13.60 6.35
N ASP A 178 -11.66 13.04 5.22
CA ASP A 178 -13.04 12.65 4.97
C ASP A 178 -13.44 11.42 5.79
N ILE A 179 -12.50 10.50 6.04
CA ILE A 179 -12.75 9.26 6.81
C ILE A 179 -12.36 9.36 8.29
N ASP A 180 -11.44 10.27 8.65
CA ASP A 180 -11.03 10.56 10.03
C ASP A 180 -11.05 12.08 10.28
N PRO A 181 -12.20 12.64 10.67
CA PRO A 181 -12.34 14.08 10.91
C PRO A 181 -11.68 14.57 12.22
N GLY A 182 -11.18 13.66 13.07
CA GLY A 182 -10.59 13.95 14.38
C GLY A 182 -11.54 13.85 15.57
#